data_AF-A0A958GNJ7-F1
#
_entry.id   AF-A0A958GNJ7-F1
#
_cell.length_a   1.000
_cell.length_b   1.000
_cell.length_c   1.000
_cell.angle_alpha   90.00
_cell.angle_beta   90.00
_cell.angle_gamma   90.00
#
_symmetry.space_group_name_H-M   'P 1'
#
loop_
_entity.id
_entity.type
_entity.pdbx_description
1 polymer ?
#
loop_
_entity_poly.entity_id
_entity_poly.type
_entity_poly.pdbx_seq_one_letter_code
_entity_poly.pdbx_strand_id
1 'polypeptide(L)'
;MNKVLALAGRDEARDFIDIMYIEAEILPLGPLCWAAVGKDPGFTPLSLLELLKRRGKYQRADFDRLMLTEPVDLIQLKTKWLHSLELAEEFIRTSPPSEIGCLYYSASQASFVSPQSPGIQDAVPHYGQPGGVLPRFST
;
A
#
# COMPACT_ATOMS: atom_id res chain seq x y z
N MET A 1 -1.32 -5.74 -0.11
CA MET A 1 -2.30 -5.95 -1.20
C MET A 1 -3.74 -6.10 -0.71
N ASN A 2 -4.15 -7.22 -0.08
CA ASN A 2 -5.56 -7.46 0.30
C ASN A 2 -6.18 -6.35 1.16
N LYS A 3 -5.38 -5.76 2.06
CA LYS A 3 -5.82 -4.66 2.92
C LYS A 3 -6.16 -3.39 2.15
N VAL A 4 -5.47 -3.11 1.04
CA VAL A 4 -5.79 -1.95 0.18
C VAL A 4 -7.14 -2.14 -0.49
N LEU A 5 -7.39 -3.34 -1.02
CA LEU A 5 -8.67 -3.67 -1.63
C LEU A 5 -9.81 -3.68 -0.59
N ALA A 6 -9.54 -4.13 0.64
CA ALA A 6 -10.49 -4.02 1.74
C ALA A 6 -10.84 -2.56 2.04
N LEU A 7 -9.84 -1.69 2.21
CA LEU A 7 -10.05 -0.25 2.43
C LEU A 7 -10.80 0.43 1.26
N ALA A 8 -10.56 -0.01 0.02
CA ALA A 8 -11.28 0.53 -1.14
C ALA A 8 -12.75 0.08 -1.19
N GLY A 9 -13.02 -1.16 -0.76
CA GLY A 9 -14.34 -1.79 -0.83
C GLY A 9 -15.20 -1.66 0.44
N ARG A 10 -14.60 -1.32 1.58
CA ARG A 10 -15.26 -1.24 2.89
C ARG A 10 -15.04 0.13 3.51
N ASP A 11 -16.04 0.62 4.23
CA ASP A 11 -15.95 1.87 4.98
C ASP A 11 -15.72 1.58 6.47
N GLU A 12 -14.63 0.86 6.77
CA GLU A 12 -14.26 0.46 8.13
C GLU A 12 -13.00 1.20 8.59
N ALA A 13 -13.07 1.89 9.75
CA ALA A 13 -11.93 2.60 10.32
C ALA A 13 -10.73 1.69 10.63
N ARG A 14 -10.98 0.40 10.89
CA ARG A 14 -9.93 -0.60 11.10
C ARG A 14 -9.07 -0.80 9.85
N ASP A 15 -9.68 -0.92 8.67
CA ASP A 15 -8.92 -1.12 7.43
C ASP A 15 -8.02 0.09 7.14
N PHE A 16 -8.43 1.28 7.57
CA PHE A 16 -7.60 2.47 7.48
C PHE A 16 -6.39 2.44 8.42
N ILE A 17 -6.60 2.10 9.70
CA ILE A 17 -5.49 1.94 10.66
C ILE A 17 -4.52 0.86 10.18
N ASP A 18 -5.03 -0.27 9.69
CA ASP A 18 -4.21 -1.35 9.15
C ASP A 18 -3.34 -0.84 7.99
N ILE A 19 -3.88 -0.01 7.08
CA ILE A 19 -3.10 0.59 5.99
C ILE A 19 -2.06 1.59 6.50
N MET A 20 -2.41 2.47 7.43
CA MET A 20 -1.47 3.44 7.99
C MET A 20 -0.31 2.74 8.73
N TYR A 21 -0.59 1.60 9.38
CA TYR A 21 0.45 0.76 9.99
C TYR A 21 1.33 0.08 8.95
N ILE A 22 0.73 -0.56 7.93
CA ILE A 22 1.48 -1.22 6.85
C ILE A 22 2.38 -0.21 6.13
N GLU A 23 1.90 1.01 5.91
CA GLU A 23 2.69 2.07 5.29
C GLU A 23 3.89 2.50 6.12
N ALA A 24 3.71 2.61 7.44
CA ALA A 24 4.79 2.97 8.34
C ALA A 24 5.87 1.87 8.46
N GLU A 25 5.45 0.60 8.47
CA GLU A 25 6.32 -0.52 8.87
C GLU A 25 6.74 -1.44 7.73
N ILE A 26 6.01 -1.46 6.62
CA ILE A 26 6.16 -2.51 5.59
C ILE A 26 6.45 -1.91 4.22
N LEU A 27 5.52 -1.13 3.67
CA LEU A 27 5.64 -0.65 2.29
C LEU A 27 4.77 0.58 2.04
N PRO A 28 5.26 1.61 1.32
CA PRO A 28 4.48 2.80 1.01
C PRO A 28 3.19 2.50 0.22
N LEU A 29 2.21 3.41 0.32
CA LEU A 29 0.90 3.24 -0.30
C LEU A 29 0.96 3.04 -1.84
N GLY A 30 1.87 3.73 -2.53
CA GLY A 30 2.03 3.61 -3.99
C GLY A 30 2.30 2.18 -4.45
N PRO A 31 3.41 1.55 -4.02
CA PRO A 31 3.69 0.13 -4.29
C PRO A 31 2.57 -0.82 -3.85
N LEU A 32 1.87 -0.53 -2.75
CA LEU A 32 0.75 -1.36 -2.30
C LEU A 32 -0.45 -1.30 -3.26
N CYS A 33 -0.81 -0.11 -3.76
CA CYS A 33 -1.83 0.09 -4.77
C CYS A 33 -1.42 -0.53 -6.12
N TRP A 34 -0.15 -0.36 -6.49
CA TRP A 34 0.45 -0.93 -7.69
C TRP A 34 0.35 -2.45 -7.73
N ALA A 35 0.65 -3.11 -6.61
CA ALA A 35 0.55 -4.56 -6.49
C ALA A 35 -0.90 -5.06 -6.40
N ALA A 36 -1.78 -4.29 -5.74
CA ALA A 36 -3.17 -4.70 -5.48
C ALA A 36 -3.96 -5.02 -6.75
N VAL A 37 -3.74 -4.27 -7.83
CA VAL A 37 -4.47 -4.47 -9.10
C VAL A 37 -4.06 -5.75 -9.85
N GLY A 38 -2.90 -6.33 -9.53
CA GLY A 38 -2.53 -7.66 -10.02
C GLY A 38 -3.45 -8.76 -9.47
N LYS A 39 -4.10 -8.52 -8.32
CA LYS A 39 -5.09 -9.42 -7.72
C LYS A 39 -6.51 -9.15 -8.22
N ASP A 40 -6.85 -7.90 -8.47
CA ASP A 40 -8.16 -7.48 -8.97
C ASP A 40 -8.01 -6.65 -10.25
N PRO A 41 -8.10 -7.28 -11.43
CA PRO A 41 -7.89 -6.61 -12.71
C PRO A 41 -9.02 -5.62 -13.08
N GLY A 42 -10.07 -5.50 -12.25
CA GLY A 42 -11.11 -4.48 -12.41
C GLY A 42 -10.62 -3.05 -12.14
N PHE A 43 -9.41 -2.89 -11.59
CA PHE A 43 -8.82 -1.60 -11.27
C PHE A 43 -7.54 -1.32 -12.05
N THR A 44 -7.28 -0.04 -12.31
CA THR A 44 -5.93 0.46 -12.56
C THR A 44 -5.37 1.04 -11.24
N PRO A 45 -4.04 1.14 -11.07
CA PRO A 45 -3.50 1.69 -9.82
C PRO A 45 -4.03 3.10 -9.52
N LEU A 46 -4.17 3.93 -10.56
CA LEU A 46 -4.76 5.27 -10.42
C LEU A 46 -6.24 5.23 -10.06
N SER A 47 -7.06 4.36 -10.67
CA SER A 47 -8.48 4.30 -10.32
C SER A 47 -8.70 3.80 -8.89
N LEU A 48 -7.86 2.86 -8.43
CA LEU A 48 -7.84 2.42 -7.04
C LEU A 48 -7.46 3.57 -6.10
N LEU A 49 -6.39 4.33 -6.41
CA LEU A 49 -5.98 5.47 -5.61
C LEU A 49 -7.08 6.55 -5.53
N GLU A 50 -7.76 6.84 -6.64
CA GLU A 50 -8.87 7.79 -6.68
C GLU A 50 -10.07 7.37 -5.82
N LEU A 51 -10.32 6.06 -5.68
CA LEU A 51 -11.29 5.56 -4.71
C LEU A 51 -10.83 5.82 -3.28
N LEU A 52 -9.57 5.53 -2.97
CA LEU A 52 -9.00 5.76 -1.63
C LEU A 52 -9.02 7.24 -1.23
N LYS A 53 -8.75 8.16 -2.17
CA LYS A 53 -8.84 9.62 -1.92
C LYS A 53 -10.22 10.06 -1.46
N ARG A 54 -11.28 9.41 -1.96
CA ARG A 54 -12.68 9.71 -1.59
C ARG A 54 -13.05 9.11 -0.24
N ARG A 55 -12.31 8.10 0.20
CA ARG A 55 -12.40 7.49 1.54
C ARG A 55 -11.51 8.25 2.53
N GLY A 56 -11.50 7.86 3.80
CA GLY A 56 -10.67 8.55 4.80
C GLY A 56 -11.34 9.77 5.44
N LYS A 57 -12.67 9.77 5.54
CA LYS A 57 -13.46 10.77 6.29
C LYS A 57 -13.89 10.17 7.62
N TYR A 58 -12.93 9.98 8.52
CA TYR A 58 -13.20 9.39 9.82
C TYR A 58 -13.42 10.44 10.90
N GLN A 59 -14.34 10.14 11.81
CA GLN A 59 -14.60 10.87 13.04
C GLN A 59 -14.03 10.08 14.23
N ARG A 60 -13.88 10.73 15.38
CA ARG A 60 -13.39 10.09 16.60
C ARG A 60 -14.22 8.85 16.98
N ALA A 61 -15.54 8.95 16.86
CA ALA A 61 -16.47 7.86 17.14
C ALA A 61 -16.21 6.57 16.32
N ASP A 62 -15.62 6.69 15.13
CA ASP A 62 -15.30 5.53 14.30
C ASP A 62 -14.16 4.68 14.90
N PHE A 63 -13.31 5.30 15.73
CA PHE A 63 -12.18 4.64 16.39
C PHE A 63 -12.49 4.25 17.84
N ASP A 64 -13.48 4.86 18.49
CA ASP A 64 -13.83 4.60 19.89
C ASP A 64 -14.22 3.13 20.15
N ARG A 65 -14.67 2.42 19.11
CA ARG A 65 -15.02 0.99 19.17
C ARG A 65 -13.83 0.05 18.91
N LEU A 66 -12.68 0.60 18.52
CA LEU A 66 -11.47 -0.17 18.26
C LEU A 66 -10.67 -0.30 19.54
N MET A 67 -10.24 -1.52 19.86
CA MET A 67 -9.34 -1.81 20.97
C MET A 67 -7.90 -1.48 20.57
N LEU A 68 -7.59 -0.19 20.48
CA LEU A 68 -6.26 0.31 20.13
C LEU A 68 -5.38 0.42 21.38
N THR A 69 -4.10 0.10 21.25
CA THR A 69 -3.12 0.22 22.34
C THR A 69 -2.74 1.67 22.61
N GLU A 70 -2.80 2.51 21.57
CA GLU A 70 -2.43 3.92 21.61
C GLU A 70 -3.60 4.80 21.12
N PRO A 71 -3.76 6.01 21.66
CA PRO A 71 -4.77 6.94 21.19
C PRO A 71 -4.46 7.44 19.77
N VAL A 72 -5.51 7.57 18.95
CA VAL A 72 -5.38 8.10 17.59
C VAL A 72 -5.46 9.61 17.60
N ASP A 73 -4.41 10.26 17.09
CA ASP A 73 -4.46 11.66 16.68
C ASP A 73 -4.98 11.76 15.24
N LEU A 74 -6.24 12.16 15.10
CA LEU A 74 -6.90 12.26 13.79
C LEU A 74 -6.30 13.33 12.87
N ILE A 75 -5.76 14.41 13.45
CA ILE A 75 -5.15 15.48 12.64
C ILE A 75 -3.86 14.95 12.05
N GLN A 76 -3.00 14.38 12.89
CA GLN A 76 -1.75 13.77 12.42
C GLN A 76 -2.02 12.64 11.42
N LEU A 77 -3.03 11.80 11.68
CA LEU A 77 -3.38 10.69 10.79
C LEU A 77 -3.87 11.19 9.43
N LYS A 78 -4.68 12.25 9.42
CA LYS A 78 -5.15 12.86 8.17
C LYS A 78 -4.00 13.50 7.38
N THR A 79 -3.09 14.21 8.07
CA THR A 79 -1.90 14.80 7.44
C THR A 79 -1.02 13.73 6.79
N LYS A 80 -0.73 12.65 7.52
CA LYS A 80 0.04 11.51 6.99
C LYS A 80 -0.67 10.92 5.78
N TRP A 81 -1.97 10.64 5.87
CA TRP A 81 -2.74 10.07 4.77
C TRP A 81 -2.72 10.92 3.49
N LEU A 82 -2.87 12.25 3.60
CA LEU A 82 -2.80 13.12 2.42
C LEU A 82 -1.42 13.07 1.77
N HIS A 83 -0.35 13.08 2.57
CA HIS A 83 1.01 12.94 2.08
C HIS A 83 1.25 11.58 1.40
N SER A 84 0.75 10.50 2.01
CA SER A 84 0.78 9.15 1.45
C SER A 84 0.10 9.05 0.08
N LEU A 85 -1.04 9.73 -0.08
CA LEU A 85 -1.76 9.80 -1.36
C LEU A 85 -0.96 10.54 -2.45
N GLU A 86 -0.27 11.63 -2.09
CA GLU A 86 0.59 12.38 -3.01
C GLU A 86 1.77 11.53 -3.49
N LEU A 87 2.51 10.91 -2.55
CA LEU A 87 3.63 10.04 -2.88
C LEU A 87 3.19 8.80 -3.67
N ALA A 88 2.02 8.24 -3.34
CA ALA A 88 1.46 7.13 -4.09
C ALA A 88 1.13 7.50 -5.53
N GLU A 89 0.57 8.69 -5.76
CA GLU A 89 0.28 9.18 -7.10
C GLU A 89 1.56 9.39 -7.92
N GLU A 90 2.58 10.01 -7.33
CA GLU A 90 3.89 10.21 -7.97
C GLU A 90 4.50 8.86 -8.37
N PHE A 91 4.55 7.91 -7.44
CA PHE A 91 5.04 6.55 -7.68
C PHE A 91 4.31 5.89 -8.86
N ILE A 92 2.98 5.91 -8.85
CA ILE A 92 2.16 5.25 -9.87
C ILE A 92 2.37 5.88 -11.24
N ARG A 93 2.52 7.21 -11.32
CA ARG A 93 2.69 7.92 -12.60
C ARG A 93 4.06 7.72 -13.22
N THR A 94 5.08 7.50 -12.39
CA THR A 94 6.48 7.37 -12.82
C THR A 94 6.91 5.92 -13.01
N SER A 95 6.15 4.97 -12.48
CA SER A 95 6.45 3.53 -12.61
C SER A 95 6.16 2.98 -14.02
N PRO A 96 6.94 2.01 -14.53
CA PRO A 96 6.74 1.44 -15.86
C PRO A 96 5.39 0.70 -15.97
N PRO A 97 4.49 1.03 -16.90
CA PRO A 97 3.18 0.36 -17.01
C PRO A 97 3.23 -1.15 -17.24
N SER A 98 4.32 -1.66 -17.82
CA SER A 98 4.55 -3.10 -17.99
C SER A 98 4.72 -3.86 -16.67
N GLU A 99 4.95 -3.15 -15.57
CA GLU A 99 5.23 -3.73 -14.25
C GLU A 99 4.01 -3.72 -13.32
N ILE A 100 2.84 -3.30 -13.81
CA ILE A 100 1.61 -3.21 -13.02
C ILE A 100 1.27 -4.58 -12.40
N GLY A 101 0.89 -4.56 -11.12
CA GLY A 101 0.45 -5.76 -10.40
C GLY A 101 1.58 -6.55 -9.74
N CYS A 102 2.81 -6.03 -9.69
CA CYS A 102 3.93 -6.63 -8.95
C CYS A 102 4.20 -5.91 -7.61
N LEU A 103 4.95 -6.59 -6.75
CA LEU A 103 5.78 -5.96 -5.73
C LEU A 103 7.22 -5.88 -6.23
N TYR A 104 8.08 -5.09 -5.60
CA TYR A 104 9.50 -5.05 -5.93
C TYR A 104 10.31 -5.66 -4.79
N TYR A 105 11.18 -6.61 -5.10
CA TYR A 105 12.00 -7.31 -4.12
C TYR A 105 13.46 -6.90 -4.27
N SER A 106 14.13 -6.58 -3.16
CA SER A 106 15.56 -6.31 -3.11
C SER A 106 16.27 -7.49 -2.44
N ALA A 107 17.25 -8.05 -3.14
CA ALA A 107 18.05 -9.17 -2.62
C ALA A 107 18.97 -8.71 -1.48
N SER A 108 19.54 -7.51 -1.61
CA SER A 108 20.42 -6.90 -0.60
C SER A 108 19.68 -6.54 0.69
N GLN A 109 18.42 -6.10 0.60
CA GLN A 109 17.56 -5.84 1.77
C GLN A 109 16.80 -7.07 2.26
N ALA A 110 16.88 -8.18 1.53
CA ALA A 110 16.11 -9.40 1.76
C ALA A 110 14.60 -9.15 2.02
N SER A 111 14.02 -8.16 1.34
CA SER A 111 12.66 -7.69 1.62
C SER A 111 12.00 -7.04 0.40
N PHE A 112 10.69 -6.87 0.47
CA PHE A 112 9.95 -6.05 -0.50
C PHE A 112 10.17 -4.57 -0.19
N VAL A 113 10.45 -3.79 -1.23
CA VAL A 113 10.85 -2.38 -1.12
C VAL A 113 10.07 -1.53 -2.11
N SER A 114 10.10 -0.21 -1.91
CA SER A 114 9.78 0.72 -3.00
C SER A 114 11.02 0.89 -3.87
N PRO A 115 10.96 0.64 -5.19
CA PRO A 115 12.12 0.77 -6.08
C PRO A 115 12.63 2.21 -6.20
N GLN A 116 11.84 3.20 -5.79
CA GLN A 116 12.19 4.61 -5.80
C GLN A 116 12.81 5.08 -4.46
N SER A 117 12.89 4.21 -3.46
CA SER A 117 13.50 4.55 -2.17
C SER A 117 15.01 4.78 -2.33
N PRO A 118 15.58 5.81 -1.65
CA PRO A 118 17.02 6.07 -1.70
C PRO A 118 17.84 4.84 -1.30
N GLY A 119 18.89 4.55 -2.08
CA GLY A 119 19.80 3.44 -1.81
C GLY A 119 19.35 2.08 -2.34
N ILE A 120 18.14 1.96 -2.88
CA ILE A 120 17.67 0.74 -3.54
C ILE A 120 18.11 0.76 -5.01
N GLN A 121 18.90 -0.24 -5.42
CA GLN A 121 19.43 -0.36 -6.79
C GLN A 121 19.18 -1.74 -7.42
N ASP A 122 18.81 -2.73 -6.61
CA ASP A 122 18.63 -4.13 -6.99
C ASP A 122 17.16 -4.59 -6.92
N ALA A 123 16.23 -3.64 -6.84
CA ALA A 123 14.80 -3.93 -6.81
C ALA A 123 14.35 -4.55 -8.13
N VAL A 124 13.78 -5.75 -8.07
CA VAL A 124 13.23 -6.47 -9.23
C VAL A 124 11.72 -6.72 -9.08
N PRO A 125 10.94 -6.61 -10.16
CA PRO A 125 9.51 -6.96 -10.13
C PRO A 125 9.29 -8.42 -9.71
N HIS A 126 8.36 -8.62 -8.79
CA HIS A 126 7.94 -9.92 -8.28
C HIS A 126 6.41 -10.02 -8.33
N TYR A 127 5.92 -10.87 -9.23
CA TYR A 127 4.50 -11.08 -9.45
C TYR A 127 3.99 -12.24 -8.60
N GLY A 128 2.85 -12.05 -7.94
CA GLY A 128 2.18 -13.12 -7.23
C GLY A 128 1.78 -14.26 -8.17
N GLN A 129 1.92 -15.50 -7.69
CA GLN A 129 1.45 -16.70 -8.39
C GLN A 129 0.36 -17.40 -7.56
N PRO A 130 -0.65 -18.02 -8.20
CA PRO A 130 -1.63 -18.86 -7.49
C PRO A 130 -0.92 -19.93 -6.65
N GLY A 131 -1.34 -20.08 -5.39
CA GLY A 131 -0.76 -21.02 -4.43
C GLY A 131 0.35 -20.46 -3.54
N GLY A 132 0.88 -19.27 -3.85
CA GLY A 132 1.97 -18.63 -3.09
C GLY A 132 3.31 -19.33 -3.33
N VAL A 133 4.35 -18.56 -3.65
CA VAL A 133 5.70 -19.10 -3.83
C VAL A 133 6.63 -18.28 -2.94
N LEU A 134 7.41 -18.95 -2.10
CA LEU A 134 8.54 -18.31 -1.43
C LEU A 134 9.58 -17.92 -2.50
N PRO A 135 10.19 -16.73 -2.43
CA PRO A 135 11.28 -16.37 -3.33
C PRO A 135 12.37 -17.44 -3.26
N ARG A 136 12.74 -18.01 -4.42
CA ARG A 136 13.90 -18.89 -4.51
C ARG A 136 15.14 -18.02 -4.68
N PHE A 137 16.00 -17.99 -3.67
CA PHE A 137 17.33 -17.41 -3.79
C PHE A 137 18.22 -18.43 -4.49
N SER A 138 18.73 -18.09 -5.67
CA SER A 138 19.80 -18.86 -6.31
C SER A 138 21.10 -18.50 -5.60
N THR A 139 21.69 -19.49 -4.89
CA THR A 139 23.08 -19.44 -4.39
C THR A 139 24.08 -19.57 -5.51
#